data_AF-A0A7K5UGE1-F1
#
_entry.id   AF-A0A7K5UGE1-F1
#
_cell.length_a   1.000
_cell.length_b   1.000
_cell.length_c   1.000
_cell.angle_alpha   90.00
_cell.angle_beta   90.00
_cell.angle_gamma   90.00
#
_symmetry.space_group_name_H-M   'P 1'
#
loop_
_entity.id
_entity.type
_entity.pdbx_description
1 polymer ?
#
loop_
_entity_poly.entity_id
_entity_poly.type
_entity_poly.pdbx_seq_one_letter_code
_entity_poly.pdbx_strand_id
1 'polypeptide(L)'
;MNVFDRSINFDALFKFSHISASTQEHLKRVYGSFALCMFVAAAGAYVNMVTHLFQFGFLTGLGALGLMVWLTATPHNRETEQKRLGMLVAFAFLTGTNLGPLLQMCISINPSIIPTAFLGTATIFAC
;
A
#
# COMPACT_ATOMS: atom_id res chain seq x y z
N MET A 1 0.66 10.10 39.15
CA MET A 1 -0.03 11.13 38.35
C MET A 1 0.96 11.69 37.34
N ASN A 2 0.53 11.79 36.08
CA ASN A 2 1.15 12.52 34.94
C ASN A 2 2.37 11.92 34.22
N VAL A 3 2.27 10.66 33.76
CA VAL A 3 3.16 10.09 32.72
C VAL A 3 2.77 10.57 31.31
N PHE A 4 1.60 11.19 31.16
CA PHE A 4 1.05 11.67 29.89
C PHE A 4 1.40 13.13 29.54
N ASP A 5 2.26 13.80 30.34
CA ASP A 5 2.69 15.19 30.09
C ASP A 5 3.99 15.27 29.26
N ARG A 6 4.28 14.23 28.47
CA ARG A 6 5.37 14.28 27.49
C ARG A 6 4.80 14.93 26.24
N SER A 7 4.98 16.25 26.12
CA SER A 7 4.65 17.01 24.91
C SER A 7 5.28 16.30 23.70
N ILE A 8 4.45 15.57 22.96
CA ILE A 8 4.89 14.94 21.71
C ILE A 8 5.14 16.10 20.76
N ASN A 9 6.41 16.46 20.64
CA ASN A 9 6.85 17.51 19.75
C ASN A 9 6.71 16.96 18.32
N PHE A 10 5.55 17.18 17.70
CA PHE A 10 5.28 16.75 16.33
C PHE A 10 6.29 17.35 15.35
N ASP A 11 6.83 18.53 15.62
CA ASP A 11 7.95 19.10 14.85
C ASP A 11 9.23 18.27 14.97
N ALA A 12 9.46 17.52 16.06
CA ALA A 12 10.60 16.61 16.19
C ALA A 12 10.36 15.28 15.45
N LEU A 13 9.11 14.80 15.38
CA LEU A 13 8.71 13.65 14.56
C LEU A 13 8.82 13.96 13.06
N PHE A 14 8.50 15.19 12.65
CA PHE A 14 8.61 15.66 11.27
C PHE A 14 9.95 16.34 10.94
N LYS A 15 10.83 16.57 11.92
CA LYS A 15 12.22 17.03 11.71
C LYS A 15 13.08 15.88 11.23
N PHE A 16 12.95 15.58 9.95
CA PHE A 16 13.98 14.89 9.17
C PHE A 16 15.22 15.78 8.90
N SER A 17 15.50 16.76 9.78
CA SER A 17 16.59 17.72 9.60
C SER A 17 17.99 17.11 9.74
N HIS A 18 18.09 15.86 10.19
CA HIS A 18 19.33 15.08 10.21
C HIS A 18 19.47 14.13 8.99
N ILE A 19 18.46 14.06 8.11
CA ILE A 19 18.47 13.28 6.87
C ILE A 19 18.84 14.21 5.70
N SER A 20 19.78 13.79 4.85
CA SER A 20 20.20 14.59 3.69
C SER A 20 19.01 14.88 2.76
N ALA A 21 18.95 16.07 2.18
CA ALA A 21 17.88 16.49 1.27
C ALA A 21 17.66 15.49 0.10
N SER A 22 18.74 14.85 -0.36
CA SER A 22 18.69 13.79 -1.39
C SER A 22 17.91 12.54 -0.94
N THR A 23 18.04 12.16 0.33
CA THR A 23 17.38 10.97 0.89
C THR A 23 15.90 11.28 1.16
N GLN A 24 15.59 12.50 1.59
CA GLN A 24 14.22 12.97 1.77
C GLN A 24 13.41 12.97 0.45
N GLU A 25 14.06 13.33 -0.67
CA GLU A 25 13.42 13.31 -1.98
C GLU A 25 13.13 11.87 -2.44
N HIS A 26 14.06 10.94 -2.20
CA HIS A 26 13.84 9.52 -2.49
C HIS A 26 12.71 8.93 -1.62
N LEU A 27 12.69 9.23 -0.31
CA LEU A 27 11.60 8.79 0.56
C LEU A 27 10.25 9.35 0.10
N LYS A 28 10.15 10.63 -0.28
CA LYS A 28 8.90 11.20 -0.81
C LYS A 28 8.36 10.43 -2.01
N ARG A 29 9.24 10.01 -2.92
CA ARG A 29 8.84 9.21 -4.09
C ARG A 29 8.37 7.82 -3.70
N VAL A 30 9.08 7.18 -2.76
CA VAL A 30 8.73 5.84 -2.25
C VAL A 30 7.40 5.87 -1.47
N TYR A 31 7.24 6.77 -0.50
CA TYR A 31 5.99 6.93 0.25
C TYR A 31 4.83 7.33 -0.66
N GLY A 32 5.05 8.21 -1.63
CA GLY A 32 4.04 8.54 -2.64
C GLY A 32 3.59 7.32 -3.44
N SER A 33 4.53 6.48 -3.88
CA SER A 33 4.20 5.23 -4.58
C SER A 33 3.47 4.23 -3.70
N PHE A 34 3.83 4.14 -2.41
CA PHE A 34 3.20 3.26 -1.45
C PHE A 34 1.76 3.70 -1.13
N ALA A 35 1.55 5.00 -0.90
CA ALA A 35 0.23 5.57 -0.70
C ALA A 35 -0.67 5.33 -1.92
N LEU A 36 -0.14 5.52 -3.13
CA LEU A 36 -0.86 5.18 -4.37
C LEU A 36 -1.25 3.70 -4.41
N CYS A 37 -0.33 2.80 -4.06
CA CYS A 37 -0.63 1.36 -3.99
C CYS A 37 -1.70 1.03 -2.95
N MET A 38 -1.69 1.68 -1.78
CA MET A 38 -2.74 1.50 -0.77
C MET A 38 -4.12 1.87 -1.30
N PHE A 39 -4.25 3.02 -1.97
CA PHE A 39 -5.53 3.44 -2.57
C PHE A 39 -5.99 2.49 -3.67
N VAL A 40 -5.07 2.07 -4.54
CA VAL A 40 -5.37 1.16 -5.65
C VAL A 40 -5.74 -0.24 -5.15
N ALA A 41 -5.04 -0.76 -4.14
CA ALA A 41 -5.36 -2.03 -3.51
C ALA A 41 -6.72 -1.98 -2.80
N ALA A 42 -7.04 -0.88 -2.11
CA ALA A 42 -8.36 -0.67 -1.51
C ALA A 42 -9.47 -0.65 -2.58
N ALA A 43 -9.24 0.03 -3.70
CA ALA A 43 -10.16 0.03 -4.84
C ALA A 43 -10.33 -1.39 -5.42
N GLY A 44 -9.25 -2.14 -5.60
CA GLY A 44 -9.30 -3.53 -6.07
C GLY A 44 -10.09 -4.44 -5.13
N ALA A 45 -9.89 -4.32 -3.82
CA ALA A 45 -10.65 -5.04 -2.81
C ALA A 45 -12.15 -4.72 -2.87
N TYR A 46 -12.51 -3.44 -3.04
CA TYR A 46 -13.89 -3.01 -3.18
C TYR A 46 -14.54 -3.56 -4.46
N VAL A 47 -13.83 -3.48 -5.60
CA VAL A 47 -14.31 -4.03 -6.87
C VAL A 47 -14.58 -5.53 -6.73
N ASN A 48 -13.68 -6.29 -6.11
CA ASN A 48 -13.85 -7.72 -5.91
C ASN A 48 -15.06 -8.06 -5.01
N MET A 49 -15.35 -7.23 -4.01
CA MET A 49 -16.57 -7.38 -3.21
C MET A 49 -17.84 -7.19 -4.03
N VAL A 50 -17.90 -6.19 -4.91
CA VAL A 50 -19.09 -5.89 -5.71
C VAL A 50 -19.29 -6.92 -6.83
N THR A 51 -18.21 -7.37 -7.47
CA THR A 51 -18.28 -8.26 -8.63
C THR A 51 -18.30 -9.75 -8.28
N HIS A 52 -18.17 -10.13 -7.01
CA HIS A 52 -18.07 -11.53 -6.57
C HIS A 52 -17.08 -12.33 -7.43
N LEU A 53 -15.92 -11.74 -7.75
CA LEU A 53 -14.83 -12.33 -8.54
C LEU A 53 -14.11 -13.51 -7.85
N PHE A 54 -14.79 -14.18 -6.91
CA PHE A 54 -14.29 -15.32 -6.16
C PHE A 54 -13.77 -16.45 -7.07
N GLN A 55 -14.42 -16.62 -8.22
CA GLN A 55 -14.08 -17.66 -9.20
C GLN A 55 -12.82 -17.33 -10.02
N PHE A 56 -12.42 -16.06 -10.08
CA PHE A 56 -11.21 -15.59 -10.79
C PHE A 56 -10.02 -15.35 -9.86
N GLY A 57 -10.15 -15.60 -8.55
CA GLY A 57 -9.08 -15.39 -7.57
C GLY A 57 -7.76 -16.07 -7.95
N PHE A 58 -7.82 -17.28 -8.52
CA PHE A 58 -6.62 -17.95 -9.01
C PHE A 58 -5.97 -17.24 -10.22
N LEU A 59 -6.79 -16.70 -11.12
CA LEU A 59 -6.34 -15.97 -12.30
C LEU A 59 -5.73 -14.62 -11.93
N THR A 60 -6.35 -13.91 -10.99
CA THR A 60 -5.81 -12.66 -10.43
C THR A 60 -4.55 -12.91 -9.61
N GLY A 61 -4.45 -14.05 -8.91
CA GLY A 61 -3.23 -14.47 -8.20
C GLY A 61 -2.08 -14.77 -9.16
N LEU A 62 -2.32 -15.55 -10.21
CA LEU A 62 -1.34 -15.81 -11.26
C LEU A 62 -0.93 -14.53 -12.00
N GLY A 63 -1.88 -13.64 -12.28
CA GLY A 63 -1.60 -12.33 -12.87
C GLY A 63 -0.69 -11.48 -11.98
N ALA A 64 -0.93 -11.46 -10.67
CA ALA A 64 -0.08 -10.76 -9.71
C ALA A 64 1.34 -11.36 -9.68
N LEU A 65 1.47 -12.69 -9.65
CA LEU A 65 2.77 -13.36 -9.72
C LEU A 65 3.52 -13.05 -11.03
N GLY A 66 2.81 -13.08 -12.16
CA GLY A 66 3.39 -12.72 -13.47
C GLY A 66 3.87 -11.28 -13.52
N LEU A 67 3.10 -10.33 -12.98
CA LEU A 67 3.49 -8.93 -12.84
C LEU A 67 4.70 -8.76 -11.93
N MET A 68 4.79 -9.53 -10.83
CA MET A 68 5.93 -9.48 -9.92
C MET A 68 7.22 -9.97 -10.60
N VAL A 69 7.15 -11.10 -11.31
CA VAL A 69 8.28 -11.64 -12.08
C VAL A 69 8.70 -10.65 -13.18
N TRP A 70 7.75 -10.05 -13.89
CA TRP A 70 8.04 -9.02 -14.89
C TRP A 70 8.71 -7.79 -14.27
N LEU A 71 8.26 -7.37 -13.09
CA LEU A 71 8.87 -6.26 -12.36
C LEU A 71 10.34 -6.53 -12.02
N THR A 72 10.69 -7.77 -11.64
CA THR A 72 12.07 -8.18 -11.36
C THR A 72 12.93 -8.29 -12.62
N ALA A 73 12.32 -8.66 -13.75
CA ALA A 73 13.02 -8.78 -15.04
C ALA A 73 13.27 -7.43 -15.74
N THR A 74 12.63 -6.34 -15.30
CA THR A 74 12.73 -5.03 -15.95
C THR A 74 14.00 -4.27 -15.51
N PRO A 75 14.88 -3.83 -16.44
CA PRO A 75 16.10 -3.09 -16.12
C PRO A 75 15.83 -1.74 -15.45
N HIS A 76 16.67 -1.38 -14.47
CA HIS A 76 16.58 -0.14 -13.68
C HIS A 76 17.09 1.09 -14.47
N ASN A 77 16.27 1.61 -15.40
CA ASN A 77 16.52 2.87 -16.10
C ASN A 77 15.46 3.93 -15.74
N ARG A 78 15.83 5.21 -15.81
CA ARG A 78 14.94 6.35 -15.49
C ARG A 78 13.72 6.45 -16.42
N GLU A 79 13.84 5.98 -17.67
CA GLU A 79 12.72 5.91 -18.62
C GLU A 79 11.76 4.75 -18.31
N THR A 80 12.24 3.69 -17.66
CA THR A 80 11.41 2.53 -17.27
C THR A 80 10.75 2.71 -15.90
N GLU A 81 11.06 3.77 -15.14
CA GLU A 81 10.48 4.05 -13.83
C GLU A 81 8.96 4.20 -13.88
N GLN A 82 8.43 4.91 -14.88
CA GLN A 82 6.98 5.08 -15.09
C GLN A 82 6.30 3.75 -15.44
N LYS A 83 6.95 2.92 -16.27
CA LYS A 83 6.43 1.58 -16.61
C LYS A 83 6.43 0.66 -15.39
N ARG A 84 7.46 0.74 -14.54
CA ARG A 84 7.53 0.00 -13.27
C ARG A 84 6.45 0.46 -12.29
N LEU A 85 6.19 1.76 -12.19
CA LEU A 85 5.08 2.29 -11.39
C LEU A 85 3.72 1.80 -11.90
N GLY A 86 3.50 1.81 -13.22
CA GLY A 86 2.29 1.24 -13.81
C GLY A 86 2.11 -0.25 -13.49
N MET A 87 3.17 -1.05 -13.62
CA MET A 87 3.16 -2.46 -13.24
C MET A 87 2.94 -2.67 -11.74
N LEU A 88 3.53 -1.82 -10.89
CA LEU A 88 3.32 -1.82 -9.44
C LEU A 88 1.86 -1.52 -9.08
N VAL A 89 1.25 -0.54 -9.74
CA VAL A 89 -0.16 -0.18 -9.57
C VAL A 89 -1.07 -1.32 -10.01
N ALA A 90 -0.80 -1.94 -11.16
CA ALA A 90 -1.53 -3.11 -11.62
C ALA A 90 -1.39 -4.28 -10.62
N PHE A 91 -0.16 -4.55 -10.15
CA PHE A 91 0.10 -5.55 -9.12
C PHE A 91 -0.66 -5.25 -7.82
N ALA A 92 -0.67 -3.99 -7.36
CA ALA A 92 -1.40 -3.57 -6.19
C ALA A 92 -2.92 -3.75 -6.35
N PHE A 93 -3.47 -3.46 -7.53
CA PHE A 93 -4.88 -3.69 -7.83
C PHE A 93 -5.23 -5.18 -7.78
N LEU A 94 -4.46 -6.04 -8.47
CA LEU A 94 -4.66 -7.49 -8.45
C LEU A 94 -4.46 -8.08 -7.05
N THR A 95 -3.52 -7.55 -6.26
CA THR A 95 -3.33 -7.97 -4.88
C THR A 95 -4.54 -7.55 -4.02
N GLY A 96 -5.07 -6.35 -4.23
CA GLY A 96 -6.28 -5.85 -3.61
C GLY A 96 -7.51 -6.71 -3.90
N THR A 97 -7.71 -7.13 -5.15
CA THR A 97 -8.82 -8.02 -5.51
C THR A 97 -8.69 -9.39 -4.82
N ASN A 98 -7.48 -9.95 -4.77
CA ASN A 98 -7.20 -11.21 -4.07
C ASN A 98 -7.39 -11.14 -2.54
N LEU A 99 -7.32 -9.94 -1.94
CA LEU A 99 -7.61 -9.75 -0.52
C LEU A 99 -9.11 -9.86 -0.18
N GLY A 100 -10.02 -9.82 -1.16
CA GLY A 100 -11.46 -9.84 -0.91
C GLY A 100 -11.98 -10.97 -0.01
N PRO A 101 -11.62 -12.26 -0.24
CA PRO A 101 -12.00 -13.37 0.63
C PRO A 101 -11.47 -13.22 2.06
N LEU A 102 -10.23 -12.74 2.21
CA LEU A 102 -9.62 -12.45 3.51
C LEU A 102 -10.36 -11.32 4.24
N LEU A 103 -10.75 -10.26 3.52
CA LEU A 103 -11.54 -9.17 4.09
C LEU A 103 -12.94 -9.64 4.52
N GLN A 104 -13.58 -10.54 3.77
CA GLN A 104 -14.84 -11.16 4.19
C GLN A 104 -14.68 -11.96 5.49
N MET A 105 -13.59 -12.72 5.63
CA MET A 105 -13.27 -13.39 6.89
C MET A 105 -13.08 -12.39 8.03
N CYS A 106 -12.31 -11.31 7.83
CA CYS A 106 -12.15 -10.27 8.85
C CYS A 106 -13.47 -9.61 9.23
N ILE A 107 -14.37 -9.36 8.27
CA ILE A 107 -15.71 -8.80 8.53
C ILE A 107 -16.56 -9.75 9.38
N SER A 108 -16.47 -11.06 9.14
CA SER A 108 -17.19 -12.06 9.93
C SER A 108 -16.73 -12.12 11.40
N ILE A 109 -15.48 -11.75 11.68
CA ILE A 109 -14.92 -11.69 13.04
C ILE A 109 -15.23 -10.34 13.68
N ASN A 110 -14.75 -9.26 13.07
CA ASN A 110 -15.01 -7.89 13.51
C ASN A 110 -14.76 -6.89 12.36
N PRO A 111 -15.80 -6.18 11.88
CA PRO A 111 -15.66 -5.26 10.75
C PRO A 111 -14.80 -4.02 11.05
N SER A 112 -14.60 -3.66 12.32
CA SER A 112 -13.76 -2.51 12.71
C SER A 112 -12.27 -2.75 12.48
N ILE A 113 -11.84 -4.00 12.22
CA ILE A 113 -10.44 -4.34 11.94
C ILE A 113 -9.96 -3.69 10.63
N ILE A 114 -10.82 -3.62 9.61
CA ILE A 114 -10.44 -3.09 8.29
C ILE A 114 -10.07 -1.60 8.35
N PRO A 115 -10.95 -0.69 8.83
CA PRO A 115 -10.62 0.73 8.86
C PRO A 115 -9.49 1.04 9.86
N THR A 116 -9.38 0.31 10.98
CA THR A 116 -8.30 0.53 11.96
C THR A 116 -6.93 0.12 11.40
N ALA A 117 -6.83 -1.03 10.72
CA ALA A 117 -5.61 -1.45 10.05
C ALA A 117 -5.22 -0.52 8.90
N PHE A 118 -6.20 -0.06 8.11
CA PHE A 118 -5.96 0.89 7.02
C PHE A 118 -5.45 2.23 7.54
N LEU A 119 -6.13 2.82 8.53
CA LEU A 119 -5.75 4.11 9.12
C LEU A 119 -4.42 4.01 9.88
N GLY A 120 -4.17 2.93 10.61
CA GLY A 120 -2.89 2.69 11.27
C GLY A 120 -1.73 2.65 10.28
N THR A 121 -1.89 1.92 9.17
CA THR A 121 -0.90 1.87 8.10
C THR A 121 -0.72 3.23 7.44
N ALA A 122 -1.83 3.91 7.10
CA ALA A 122 -1.78 5.24 6.50
C ALA A 122 -1.05 6.25 7.39
N THR A 123 -1.26 6.20 8.71
CA THR A 123 -0.60 7.10 9.67
C THR A 123 0.90 6.84 9.74
N ILE A 124 1.33 5.57 9.73
CA ILE A 124 2.75 5.20 9.75
C ILE A 124 3.49 5.65 8.47
N PHE A 125 2.82 5.56 7.32
CA PHE A 125 3.43 5.84 6.02
C PHE A 125 3.18 7.27 5.48
N ALA A 126 2.32 8.06 6.12
CA ALA A 126 2.05 9.46 5.76
C ALA A 126 2.90 10.47 6.54
N CYS A 127 3.54 10.07 7.65
CA CYS A 127 4.49 10.87 8.43
C CYS A 127 5.89 10.87 7.80
#